data_AF-A0A7Y1YNW5-F1
#
_entry.id   AF-A0A7Y1YNW5-F1
#
_cell.length_a   1.000
_cell.length_b   1.000
_cell.length_c   1.000
_cell.angle_alpha   90.00
_cell.angle_beta   90.00
_cell.angle_gamma   90.00
#
_symmetry.space_group_name_H-M   'P 1'
#
loop_
_entity.id
_entity.type
_entity.pdbx_description
1 polymer ?
#
loop_
_entity_poly.entity_id
_entity_poly.type
_entity_poly.pdbx_seq_one_letter_code
_entity_poly.pdbx_strand_id
1 'polypeptide(L)' 'MGKGDKKTKRGKIANKSYGARRPRKTKAAPPPKKAKKRTKKKA' A
#
# COMPACT_ATOMS: atom_id res chain seq x y z
N MET A 1 -12.01 -10.37 -21.82
CA MET A 1 -11.83 -11.17 -20.57
C MET A 1 -12.78 -10.68 -19.48
N GLY A 2 -13.72 -11.53 -19.07
CA GLY A 2 -14.81 -11.20 -18.14
C GLY A 2 -14.46 -11.39 -16.66
N LYS A 3 -15.48 -11.34 -15.79
CA LYS A 3 -15.34 -11.51 -14.34
C LYS A 3 -14.97 -12.94 -13.92
N GLY A 4 -15.24 -13.94 -14.76
CA GLY A 4 -14.93 -15.35 -14.48
C GLY A 4 -13.44 -15.72 -14.59
N ASP A 5 -12.64 -14.94 -15.30
CA ASP A 5 -11.23 -15.26 -15.53
C ASP A 5 -10.33 -14.76 -14.38
N LYS A 6 -9.98 -15.69 -13.48
CA LYS A 6 -9.15 -15.47 -12.29
C LYS A 6 -7.72 -14.99 -12.61
N LYS A 7 -7.24 -15.13 -13.84
CA LYS A 7 -5.90 -14.66 -14.24
C LYS A 7 -5.90 -13.16 -14.51
N THR A 8 -7.04 -12.55 -14.81
CA THR A 8 -7.13 -11.11 -15.11
C THR A 8 -7.31 -10.23 -13.88
N LYS A 9 -7.02 -8.93 -14.03
CA LYS A 9 -7.33 -7.93 -13.00
C LYS A 9 -8.82 -7.95 -12.63
N ARG A 10 -9.72 -7.98 -13.62
CA ARG A 10 -11.18 -7.99 -13.40
C ARG A 10 -11.65 -9.24 -12.66
N GLY A 11 -11.19 -10.44 -13.04
CA GLY A 11 -11.56 -11.65 -12.31
C GLY A 11 -10.91 -11.78 -10.94
N LYS A 12 -9.70 -11.23 -10.71
CA LYS A 12 -9.13 -11.13 -9.36
C LYS A 12 -9.91 -10.17 -8.46
N ILE A 13 -10.47 -9.09 -9.02
CA ILE A 13 -11.39 -8.20 -8.29
C ILE A 13 -12.66 -8.97 -7.90
N ALA A 14 -13.29 -9.66 -8.85
CA ALA A 14 -14.52 -10.41 -8.61
C ALA A 14 -14.31 -11.53 -7.56
N ASN A 15 -13.19 -12.26 -7.64
CA ASN A 15 -12.86 -13.36 -6.72
C ASN A 15 -12.14 -12.89 -5.44
N LYS A 16 -12.01 -11.58 -5.20
CA LYS A 16 -11.37 -11.00 -4.01
C LYS A 16 -9.92 -11.45 -3.76
N SER A 17 -9.25 -12.04 -4.74
CA SER A 17 -7.86 -12.53 -4.66
C SER A 17 -6.85 -11.47 -5.09
N TYR A 18 -5.57 -11.67 -4.74
CA TYR A 18 -4.47 -10.76 -5.06
C TYR A 18 -3.43 -11.44 -5.97
N GLY A 19 -2.45 -10.67 -6.45
CA GLY A 19 -1.28 -11.16 -7.18
C GLY A 19 -0.77 -10.11 -8.16
N ALA A 20 0.13 -10.48 -9.08
CA ALA A 20 0.81 -9.53 -9.97
C ALA A 20 -0.15 -8.53 -10.68
N ARG A 21 -1.30 -9.01 -11.17
CA ARG A 21 -2.30 -8.18 -11.88
C ARG A 21 -3.28 -7.43 -10.96
N ARG A 22 -3.36 -7.76 -9.67
CA ARG A 22 -4.12 -7.04 -8.62
C ARG A 22 -3.27 -6.97 -7.35
N PRO A 23 -2.22 -6.12 -7.33
CA PRO A 23 -1.36 -5.97 -6.16
C PRO A 23 -2.13 -5.31 -5.02
N ARG A 24 -1.73 -5.61 -3.78
CA ARG A 24 -2.17 -4.83 -2.62
C ARG A 24 -1.46 -3.49 -2.68
N LYS A 25 -2.19 -2.40 -2.44
CA LYS A 25 -1.53 -1.13 -2.10
C LYS A 25 -0.88 -1.34 -0.74
N THR A 26 0.43 -1.55 -0.70
CA THR A 26 1.17 -1.43 0.56
C THR A 26 0.98 0.02 1.00
N LYS A 27 0.47 0.23 2.22
CA LYS A 27 0.51 1.56 2.81
C LYS A 27 1.99 1.94 2.83
N ALA A 28 2.37 3.05 2.20
CA ALA A 28 3.72 3.54 2.31
C ALA A 28 4.07 3.59 3.81
N ALA A 29 5.26 3.09 4.17
CA ALA A 29 5.71 3.14 5.55
C ALA A 29 5.52 4.59 6.06
N PRO A 30 5.01 4.80 7.28
CA PRO A 30 4.87 6.14 7.81
C PRO A 30 6.23 6.85 7.71
N PRO A 31 6.26 8.15 7.35
CA PRO A 31 7.52 8.87 7.22
C PRO A 31 8.30 8.72 8.54
N PRO A 32 9.65 8.57 8.48
CA PRO A 32 10.45 8.43 9.68
C PRO A 32 10.10 9.59 10.61
N LYS A 33 9.67 9.28 11.84
CA LYS A 33 9.39 10.29 12.86
C LYS A 33 10.68 11.10 12.98
N LYS A 34 10.69 12.34 12.46
CA LYS A 34 11.77 13.29 12.72
C LYS A 34 11.76 13.47 14.23
N ALA A 35 12.65 12.76 14.94
CA ALA A 35 12.94 13.03 16.34
C ALA A 35 13.24 14.53 16.41
N LYS A 36 12.37 15.29 17.07
CA LYS A 36 12.50 16.74 17.21
C LYS A 36 13.90 17.02 17.74
N LYS A 37 14.79 17.55 16.88
CA LYS A 37 16.10 18.03 17.30
C LYS A 37 15.88 19.23 18.22
N ARG A 38 16.06 18.98 19.53
CA ARG A 38 16.41 19.86 20.65
C ARG A 38 16.28 21.37 20.39
N THR A 39 15.37 22.05 21.08
CA THR A 39 15.53 23.48 21.37
C THR A 39 16.35 23.63 22.65
N LYS A 40 17.67 23.89 22.53
CA LYS A 40 18.44 24.45 23.65
C LYS A 40 17.93 25.88 23.86
N LYS A 41 17.26 26.16 24.97
CA LYS A 41 16.95 27.55 25.37
C LYS A 41 18.24 28.13 25.97
N LYS A 42 18.80 29.15 25.33
CA LYS A 42 19.89 29.97 25.89
C LYS A 42 19.35 30.68 27.14
N ALA A 43 20.11 30.62 28.24
CA ALA A 43 20.10 31.57 29.34
C ALA A 43 21.57 31.93 29.60
#